data_AF-A0A2M9JW32-F1
#
_entry.id   AF-A0A2M9JW32-F1
#
_cell.length_a   1.000
_cell.length_b   1.000
_cell.length_c   1.000
_cell.angle_alpha   90.00
_cell.angle_beta   90.00
_cell.angle_gamma   90.00
#
_symmetry.space_group_name_H-M   'P 1'
#
loop_
_entity.id
_entity.type
_entity.pdbx_description
1 polymer ?
#
loop_
_entity_poly.entity_id
_entity_poly.type
_entity_poly.pdbx_seq_one_letter_code
_entity_poly.pdbx_strand_id
1 'polypeptide(L)'
;MSQPAFQRARSAEAKQAREGAILDAARTLGRGRGIRDVTLTDIATEVGMHKSALLRYFETREQIFLELTAEGWREWSASLRADLAARSEATPTDVAEVFAATLAARPMFCDLLAQAPLNLERNVSLEAVRTFKLVTLHEVDLIGSELSRLLGLTEEQVLDMISTATGMAGALWQMASPGPRLRELYGDDPRLGHAIVEVEPRLRRILAAFLTGVRVPAC
;
A
#
# COMPACT_ATOMS: atom_id res chain seq x y z
N MET A 1 24.24 -41.42 4.29
CA MET A 1 24.78 -40.06 4.06
C MET A 1 23.61 -39.11 3.74
N SER A 2 23.03 -38.49 4.76
CA SER A 2 21.90 -37.55 4.63
C SER A 2 22.45 -36.13 4.84
N GLN A 3 22.94 -35.48 3.78
CA GLN A 3 23.52 -34.13 3.83
C GLN A 3 23.17 -33.13 2.70
N PRO A 4 22.33 -33.43 1.68
CA PRO A 4 21.94 -32.39 0.71
C PRO A 4 20.79 -31.49 1.18
N ALA A 5 19.89 -31.97 2.04
CA ALA A 5 18.70 -31.21 2.46
C ALA A 5 19.05 -30.07 3.45
N PHE A 6 19.89 -30.36 4.44
CA PHE A 6 20.28 -29.38 5.47
C PHE A 6 21.11 -28.21 4.91
N GLN A 7 21.98 -28.47 3.92
CA GLN A 7 22.78 -27.44 3.27
C GLN A 7 21.94 -26.54 2.34
N ARG A 8 20.92 -27.11 1.67
CA ARG A 8 19.94 -26.34 0.89
C ARG A 8 19.05 -25.45 1.76
N ALA A 9 18.55 -25.98 2.88
CA ALA A 9 17.75 -25.20 3.83
C ALA A 9 18.51 -23.95 4.33
N ARG A 10 19.75 -24.11 4.79
CA ARG A 10 20.61 -22.98 5.20
C ARG A 10 20.87 -21.97 4.09
N SER A 11 21.02 -22.42 2.84
CA SER A 11 21.22 -21.52 1.70
C SER A 11 19.96 -20.73 1.35
N ALA A 12 18.78 -21.35 1.48
CA ALA A 12 17.49 -20.71 1.27
C ALA A 12 17.21 -19.68 2.36
N GLU A 13 17.46 -20.03 3.63
CA GLU A 13 17.37 -19.13 4.78
C GLU A 13 18.29 -17.92 4.62
N ALA A 14 19.54 -18.13 4.19
CA ALA A 14 20.48 -17.05 3.93
C ALA A 14 20.05 -16.14 2.77
N LYS A 15 19.41 -16.70 1.73
CA LYS A 15 18.84 -15.93 0.61
C LYS A 15 17.67 -15.08 1.11
N GLN A 16 16.75 -15.67 1.85
CA GLN A 16 15.56 -14.98 2.39
C GLN A 16 15.95 -13.88 3.38
N ALA A 17 16.91 -14.13 4.26
CA ALA A 17 17.45 -13.12 5.17
C ALA A 17 18.07 -11.93 4.39
N ARG A 18 18.69 -12.20 3.24
CA ARG A 18 19.26 -11.15 2.40
C ARG A 18 18.18 -10.35 1.67
N GLU A 19 17.15 -11.01 1.16
CA GLU A 19 15.98 -10.33 0.56
C GLU A 19 15.29 -9.43 1.58
N GLY A 20 15.08 -9.92 2.81
CA GLY A 20 14.56 -9.12 3.92
C GLY A 20 15.39 -7.88 4.20
N ALA A 21 16.73 -8.01 4.26
CA ALA A 21 17.60 -6.86 4.47
C ALA A 21 17.51 -5.82 3.32
N ILE A 22 17.34 -6.26 2.07
CA ILE A 22 17.16 -5.36 0.92
C ILE A 22 15.82 -4.62 1.03
N LEU A 23 14.74 -5.32 1.38
CA LEU A 23 13.41 -4.73 1.57
C LEU A 23 13.42 -3.74 2.75
N ASP A 24 14.07 -4.06 3.86
CA ASP A 24 14.20 -3.19 5.02
C ASP A 24 14.96 -1.90 4.71
N ALA A 25 16.05 -2.00 3.95
CA ALA A 25 16.79 -0.84 3.47
C ALA A 25 15.93 0.04 2.54
N ALA A 26 15.25 -0.57 1.56
CA ALA A 26 14.36 0.16 0.67
C ALA A 26 13.20 0.82 1.43
N ARG A 27 12.66 0.17 2.47
CA ARG A 27 11.63 0.71 3.36
C ARG A 27 12.14 1.91 4.14
N THR A 28 13.34 1.82 4.68
CA THR A 28 14.00 2.90 5.43
C THR A 28 14.25 4.12 4.55
N LEU A 29 14.86 3.90 3.39
CA LEU A 29 15.13 4.96 2.41
C LEU A 29 13.82 5.60 1.89
N GLY A 30 12.82 4.78 1.60
CA GLY A 30 11.52 5.21 1.10
C GLY A 30 10.75 6.08 2.10
N ARG A 31 10.78 5.74 3.40
CA ARG A 31 10.17 6.56 4.46
C ARG A 31 10.87 7.91 4.65
N GLY A 32 12.19 7.95 4.47
CA GLY A 32 12.97 9.18 4.69
C GLY A 32 12.93 10.16 3.53
N ARG A 33 13.01 9.67 2.29
CA ARG A 33 13.19 10.51 1.08
C ARG A 33 11.98 10.48 0.14
N GLY A 34 11.04 9.57 0.34
CA GLY A 34 9.96 9.27 -0.61
C GLY A 34 10.38 8.25 -1.67
N ILE A 35 9.42 7.44 -2.13
CA ILE A 35 9.67 6.30 -3.03
C ILE A 35 10.32 6.71 -4.35
N ARG A 36 9.94 7.88 -4.89
CA ARG A 36 10.41 8.36 -6.20
C ARG A 36 11.91 8.64 -6.22
N ASP A 37 12.47 9.10 -5.11
CA ASP A 37 13.84 9.61 -5.02
C ASP A 37 14.86 8.53 -4.63
N VAL A 38 14.40 7.34 -4.20
CA VAL A 38 15.28 6.22 -3.88
C VAL A 38 15.75 5.55 -5.16
N THR A 39 17.05 5.29 -5.32
CA THR A 39 17.58 4.52 -6.46
C THR A 39 17.98 3.10 -6.05
N LEU A 40 18.15 2.20 -7.03
CA LEU A 40 18.71 0.86 -6.77
C LEU A 40 20.12 0.92 -6.18
N THR A 41 20.89 1.95 -6.55
CA THR A 41 22.24 2.16 -6.01
C THR A 41 22.18 2.58 -4.55
N ASP A 42 21.25 3.46 -4.16
CA ASP A 42 21.06 3.83 -2.75
C ASP A 42 20.75 2.60 -1.90
N ILE A 43 19.85 1.73 -2.37
CA ILE A 43 19.48 0.50 -1.66
C ILE A 43 20.70 -0.43 -1.52
N ALA A 44 21.47 -0.60 -2.60
CA ALA A 44 22.67 -1.43 -2.58
C ALA A 44 23.71 -0.90 -1.58
N THR A 45 23.92 0.42 -1.54
CA THR A 45 24.81 1.08 -0.58
C THR A 45 24.33 0.90 0.85
N GLU A 46 23.03 1.07 1.13
CA GLU A 46 22.45 0.94 2.46
C GLU A 46 22.65 -0.47 3.04
N VAL A 47 22.47 -1.53 2.25
CA VAL A 47 22.72 -2.91 2.69
C VAL A 47 24.19 -3.34 2.61
N GLY A 48 25.10 -2.45 2.21
CA GLY A 48 26.53 -2.73 2.10
C GLY A 48 26.89 -3.72 0.98
N MET A 49 26.17 -3.69 -0.14
CA MET A 49 26.43 -4.58 -1.29
C MET A 49 26.71 -3.83 -2.59
N HIS A 50 27.42 -4.48 -3.51
CA HIS A 50 27.52 -3.99 -4.87
C HIS A 50 26.19 -4.14 -5.62
N LYS A 51 25.87 -3.19 -6.50
CA LYS A 51 24.66 -3.23 -7.34
C LYS A 51 24.51 -4.54 -8.13
N SER A 52 25.61 -5.09 -8.65
CA SER A 52 25.60 -6.38 -9.37
C SER A 52 25.23 -7.56 -8.49
N ALA A 53 25.55 -7.52 -7.18
CA ALA A 53 25.13 -8.54 -6.23
C ALA A 53 23.63 -8.40 -5.89
N LEU A 54 23.13 -7.17 -5.75
CA LEU A 54 21.71 -6.90 -5.53
C LEU A 54 20.83 -7.42 -6.67
N LEU A 55 21.29 -7.25 -7.91
CA LEU A 55 20.59 -7.71 -9.12
C LEU A 55 20.39 -9.24 -9.19
N ARG A 56 21.03 -10.01 -8.30
CA ARG A 56 20.79 -11.47 -8.17
C ARG A 56 19.55 -11.79 -7.34
N TYR A 57 19.00 -10.81 -6.63
CA TYR A 57 17.81 -10.93 -5.78
C TYR A 57 16.62 -10.24 -6.41
N PHE A 58 16.80 -9.02 -6.92
CA PHE A 58 15.75 -8.24 -7.56
C PHE A 58 16.22 -7.67 -8.89
N GLU A 59 15.39 -7.80 -9.93
CA GLU A 59 15.68 -7.37 -11.29
C GLU A 59 15.76 -5.84 -11.41
N THR A 60 14.90 -5.13 -10.66
CA THR A 60 14.81 -3.68 -10.67
C THR A 60 14.45 -3.13 -9.29
N ARG A 61 14.60 -1.81 -9.15
CA ARG A 61 14.09 -1.07 -8.00
C ARG A 61 12.57 -1.22 -7.90
N GLU A 62 11.89 -1.21 -9.04
CA GLU A 62 10.45 -1.32 -9.12
C GLU A 62 9.96 -2.66 -8.57
N GLN A 63 10.69 -3.76 -8.82
CA GLN A 63 10.36 -5.06 -8.22
C GLN A 63 10.42 -5.02 -6.69
N ILE A 64 11.45 -4.37 -6.12
CA ILE A 64 11.59 -4.22 -4.66
C ILE A 64 10.39 -3.47 -4.07
N PHE A 65 10.03 -2.33 -4.67
CA PHE A 65 8.89 -1.55 -4.19
C PHE A 65 7.55 -2.23 -4.46
N LEU A 66 7.44 -3.06 -5.50
CA LEU A 66 6.25 -3.87 -5.75
C LEU A 66 6.07 -4.95 -4.68
N GLU A 67 7.15 -5.58 -4.22
CA GLU A 67 7.11 -6.51 -3.08
C GLU A 67 6.73 -5.78 -1.78
N LEU A 68 7.31 -4.61 -1.51
CA LEU A 68 6.90 -3.76 -0.37
C LEU A 68 5.43 -3.33 -0.47
N THR A 69 4.90 -3.16 -1.68
CA THR A 69 3.47 -2.88 -1.89
C THR A 69 2.63 -4.11 -1.53
N ALA A 70 3.06 -5.31 -1.92
CA ALA A 70 2.39 -6.57 -1.57
C ALA A 70 2.38 -6.81 -0.04
N GLU A 71 3.50 -6.54 0.64
CA GLU A 71 3.57 -6.56 2.11
C GLU A 71 2.61 -5.54 2.73
N GLY A 72 2.58 -4.32 2.20
CA GLY A 72 1.66 -3.27 2.65
C GLY A 72 0.19 -3.69 2.51
N TRP A 73 -0.19 -4.39 1.43
CA TRP A 73 -1.53 -4.95 1.27
C TRP A 73 -1.87 -5.96 2.36
N ARG A 74 -0.98 -6.90 2.65
CA ARG A 74 -1.18 -7.91 3.72
C ARG A 74 -1.31 -7.25 5.08
N GLU A 75 -0.42 -6.33 5.42
CA GLU A 75 -0.41 -5.63 6.71
C GLU A 75 -1.64 -4.74 6.89
N TRP A 76 -2.03 -4.00 5.85
CA TRP A 76 -3.21 -3.14 5.88
C TRP A 76 -4.49 -3.97 5.97
N SER A 77 -4.65 -4.98 5.11
CA SER A 77 -5.79 -5.91 5.14
C SER A 77 -5.95 -6.55 6.51
N ALA A 78 -4.87 -7.09 7.09
CA ALA A 78 -4.93 -7.72 8.41
C ALA A 78 -5.40 -6.74 9.51
N SER A 79 -4.85 -5.53 9.53
CA SER A 79 -5.23 -4.48 10.48
C SER A 79 -6.68 -4.04 10.31
N LEU A 80 -7.10 -3.77 9.07
CA LEU A 80 -8.45 -3.37 8.74
C LEU A 80 -9.45 -4.46 9.16
N ARG A 81 -9.18 -5.72 8.80
CA ARG A 81 -10.05 -6.85 9.13
C ARG A 81 -10.11 -7.10 10.63
N ALA A 82 -9.03 -6.91 11.38
CA ALA A 82 -9.05 -7.04 12.83
C ALA A 82 -10.05 -6.05 13.48
N ASP A 83 -10.05 -4.80 13.03
CA ASP A 83 -10.98 -3.78 13.53
C ASP A 83 -12.44 -4.04 13.09
N LEU A 84 -12.65 -4.53 11.87
CA LEU A 84 -13.98 -4.86 11.36
C LEU A 84 -14.55 -6.14 11.99
N ALA A 85 -13.73 -7.16 12.20
CA ALA A 85 -14.13 -8.44 12.80
C ALA A 85 -14.53 -8.29 14.27
N ALA A 86 -14.00 -7.28 14.97
CA ALA A 86 -14.42 -6.95 16.34
C ALA A 86 -15.86 -6.39 16.43
N ARG A 87 -16.50 -6.10 15.28
CA ARG A 87 -17.84 -5.50 15.21
C ARG A 87 -18.87 -6.55 14.77
N SER A 88 -19.92 -6.71 15.57
CA SER A 88 -21.11 -7.49 15.19
C SER A 88 -21.95 -6.78 14.13
N GLU A 89 -22.06 -5.46 14.25
CA GLU A 89 -22.79 -4.57 13.34
C GLU A 89 -21.96 -3.31 13.08
N ALA A 90 -22.11 -2.72 11.90
CA ALA A 90 -21.47 -1.45 11.55
C ALA A 90 -22.33 -0.66 10.58
N THR A 91 -22.33 0.67 10.73
CA THR A 91 -22.91 1.57 9.74
C THR A 91 -21.92 1.81 8.59
N PRO A 92 -22.37 2.33 7.43
CA PRO A 92 -21.47 2.82 6.38
C PRO A 92 -20.40 3.81 6.89
N THR A 93 -20.77 4.65 7.85
CA THR A 93 -19.85 5.66 8.43
C THR A 93 -18.80 5.00 9.31
N ASP A 94 -19.18 4.00 10.11
CA ASP A 94 -18.23 3.21 10.91
C ASP A 94 -17.16 2.55 10.05
N VAL A 95 -17.57 1.89 8.96
CA VAL A 95 -16.65 1.21 8.04
C VAL A 95 -15.75 2.24 7.35
N ALA A 96 -16.31 3.34 6.86
CA ALA A 96 -15.54 4.43 6.25
C ALA A 96 -14.49 5.03 7.20
N GLU A 97 -14.80 5.13 8.49
CA GLU A 97 -13.88 5.62 9.51
C GLU A 97 -12.69 4.66 9.70
N VAL A 98 -12.94 3.35 9.81
CA VAL A 98 -11.85 2.36 9.94
C VAL A 98 -10.96 2.35 8.69
N PHE A 99 -11.54 2.39 7.49
CA PHE A 99 -10.77 2.49 6.25
C PHE A 99 -9.90 3.75 6.22
N ALA A 100 -10.49 4.90 6.52
CA ALA A 100 -9.78 6.17 6.46
C ALA A 100 -8.64 6.23 7.49
N ALA A 101 -8.89 5.83 8.74
CA ALA A 101 -7.89 5.83 9.80
C ALA A 101 -6.75 4.86 9.50
N THR A 102 -7.05 3.63 9.07
CA THR A 102 -6.02 2.62 8.79
C THR A 102 -5.17 2.98 7.56
N LEU A 103 -5.74 3.61 6.53
CA LEU A 103 -4.96 4.10 5.38
C LEU A 103 -4.14 5.35 5.74
N ALA A 104 -4.72 6.32 6.44
CA ALA A 104 -4.02 7.53 6.85
C ALA A 104 -2.84 7.26 7.79
N ALA A 105 -2.93 6.22 8.62
CA ALA A 105 -1.83 5.74 9.45
C ALA A 105 -0.67 5.09 8.67
N ARG A 106 -0.81 4.90 7.35
CA ARG A 106 0.19 4.24 6.48
C ARG A 106 0.65 5.12 5.30
N PRO A 107 1.32 6.26 5.56
CA PRO A 107 1.92 7.14 4.56
C PRO A 107 2.61 6.44 3.39
N MET A 108 3.62 5.61 3.69
CA MET A 108 4.43 4.95 2.68
C MET A 108 3.62 3.96 1.84
N PHE A 109 2.61 3.30 2.43
CA PHE A 109 1.74 2.41 1.68
C PHE A 109 0.85 3.23 0.72
N CYS A 110 0.32 4.38 1.15
CA CYS A 110 -0.42 5.28 0.27
C CYS A 110 0.45 5.79 -0.89
N ASP A 111 1.73 6.15 -0.63
CA ASP A 111 2.69 6.47 -1.68
C ASP A 111 2.83 5.31 -2.68
N LEU A 112 3.03 4.08 -2.19
CA LEU A 112 3.19 2.88 -3.01
C LEU A 112 1.94 2.57 -3.84
N LEU A 113 0.73 2.69 -3.26
CA LEU A 113 -0.54 2.53 -3.97
C LEU A 113 -0.65 3.49 -5.16
N ALA A 114 -0.20 4.73 -5.01
CA ALA A 114 -0.18 5.69 -6.12
C ALA A 114 0.88 5.34 -7.18
N GLN A 115 2.06 4.84 -6.79
CA GLN A 115 3.12 4.50 -7.76
C GLN A 115 2.89 3.19 -8.49
N ALA A 116 2.22 2.20 -7.87
CA ALA A 116 2.14 0.84 -8.39
C ALA A 116 1.64 0.76 -9.85
N PRO A 117 0.47 1.31 -10.21
CA PRO A 117 -0.03 1.25 -11.58
C PRO A 117 0.70 2.23 -12.54
N LEU A 118 1.30 3.30 -12.01
CA LEU A 118 1.92 4.34 -12.82
C LEU A 118 3.35 4.01 -13.24
N ASN A 119 4.10 3.35 -12.35
CA ASN A 119 5.55 3.21 -12.46
C ASN A 119 6.04 1.80 -12.16
N LEU A 120 5.57 1.18 -11.08
CA LEU A 120 6.18 -0.06 -10.59
C LEU A 120 5.85 -1.25 -11.50
N GLU A 121 4.58 -1.41 -11.88
CA GLU A 121 4.13 -2.53 -12.73
C GLU A 121 4.69 -2.46 -14.16
N ARG A 122 5.21 -1.31 -14.60
CA ARG A 122 5.67 -1.08 -15.98
C ARG A 122 7.12 -1.47 -16.24
N ASN A 123 7.94 -1.58 -15.18
CA ASN A 123 9.39 -1.79 -15.29
C ASN A 123 9.84 -3.07 -14.56
N VAL A 124 8.97 -4.07 -14.55
CA VAL A 124 9.21 -5.40 -13.97
C VAL A 124 8.76 -6.47 -14.96
N SER A 125 9.18 -7.70 -14.73
CA SER A 125 8.70 -8.87 -15.46
C SER A 125 7.20 -9.09 -15.27
N LEU A 126 6.52 -9.65 -16.28
CA LEU A 126 5.10 -10.00 -16.18
C LEU A 126 4.81 -11.01 -15.06
N GLU A 127 5.77 -11.87 -14.74
CA GLU A 127 5.63 -12.81 -13.63
C GLU A 127 5.65 -12.09 -12.28
N ALA A 128 6.51 -11.08 -12.10
CA ALA A 128 6.48 -10.25 -10.90
C ALA A 128 5.14 -9.49 -10.74
N VAL A 129 4.60 -8.94 -11.85
CA VAL A 129 3.26 -8.32 -11.84
C VAL A 129 2.19 -9.34 -11.45
N ARG A 130 2.23 -10.54 -12.04
CA ARG A 130 1.26 -11.61 -11.73
C ARG A 130 1.30 -11.97 -10.26
N THR A 131 2.48 -12.23 -9.70
CA THR A 131 2.63 -12.56 -8.27
C THR A 131 2.06 -11.45 -7.39
N PHE A 132 2.39 -10.19 -7.69
CA PHE A 132 1.85 -9.03 -6.98
C PHE A 132 0.32 -8.92 -7.05
N LYS A 133 -0.26 -9.08 -8.24
CA LYS A 133 -1.71 -9.01 -8.43
C LYS A 133 -2.44 -10.13 -7.69
N LEU A 134 -1.92 -11.36 -7.71
CA LEU A 134 -2.53 -12.48 -6.99
C LEU A 134 -2.55 -12.25 -5.48
N VAL A 135 -1.48 -11.67 -4.91
CA VAL A 135 -1.47 -11.26 -3.49
C VAL A 135 -2.51 -10.18 -3.24
N THR A 136 -2.54 -9.15 -4.08
CA THR A 136 -3.50 -8.05 -3.93
C THR A 136 -4.95 -8.54 -4.00
N LEU A 137 -5.27 -9.38 -4.97
CA LEU A 137 -6.62 -9.95 -5.14
C LEU A 137 -7.02 -10.81 -3.94
N HIS A 138 -6.09 -11.63 -3.42
CA HIS A 138 -6.36 -12.40 -2.21
C HIS A 138 -6.72 -11.50 -1.01
N GLU A 139 -5.98 -10.41 -0.79
CA GLU A 139 -6.29 -9.48 0.30
C GLU A 139 -7.60 -8.72 0.07
N VAL A 140 -7.91 -8.39 -1.19
CA VAL A 140 -9.20 -7.80 -1.60
C VAL A 140 -10.36 -8.74 -1.26
N ASP A 141 -10.24 -10.03 -1.54
CA ASP A 141 -11.28 -11.03 -1.22
C ASP A 141 -11.51 -11.15 0.29
N LEU A 142 -10.43 -11.11 1.08
CA LEU A 142 -10.49 -11.16 2.54
C LEU A 142 -11.18 -9.91 3.11
N ILE A 143 -10.87 -8.72 2.60
CA ILE A 143 -11.53 -7.47 3.00
C ILE A 143 -13.00 -7.50 2.56
N GLY A 144 -13.26 -7.97 1.33
CA GLY A 144 -14.60 -8.10 0.76
C GLY A 144 -15.53 -8.94 1.61
N SER A 145 -15.02 -10.05 2.16
CA SER A 145 -15.79 -10.91 3.06
C SER A 145 -16.31 -10.16 4.30
N GLU A 146 -15.51 -9.25 4.87
CA GLU A 146 -15.95 -8.40 5.99
C GLU A 146 -16.98 -7.35 5.56
N LEU A 147 -16.79 -6.74 4.39
CA LEU A 147 -17.72 -5.75 3.84
C LEU A 147 -19.08 -6.36 3.51
N SER A 148 -19.11 -7.53 2.88
CA SER A 148 -20.33 -8.28 2.61
C SER A 148 -21.01 -8.72 3.90
N ARG A 149 -20.25 -9.16 4.92
CA ARG A 149 -20.80 -9.51 6.24
C ARG A 149 -21.46 -8.33 6.95
N LEU A 150 -20.80 -7.18 6.98
CA LEU A 150 -21.25 -6.01 7.75
C LEU A 150 -22.31 -5.18 7.03
N LEU A 151 -22.19 -5.04 5.72
CA LEU A 151 -22.99 -4.09 4.93
C LEU A 151 -23.81 -4.75 3.81
N GLY A 152 -23.63 -6.05 3.56
CA GLY A 152 -24.33 -6.76 2.51
C GLY A 152 -23.90 -6.35 1.10
N LEU A 153 -22.67 -5.85 0.92
CA LEU A 153 -22.18 -5.41 -0.39
C LEU A 153 -22.00 -6.58 -1.36
N THR A 154 -22.30 -6.34 -2.63
CA THR A 154 -21.98 -7.25 -3.74
C THR A 154 -20.47 -7.23 -4.03
N GLU A 155 -19.99 -8.22 -4.78
CA GLU A 155 -18.59 -8.29 -5.23
C GLU A 155 -18.16 -7.04 -6.00
N GLU A 156 -19.00 -6.54 -6.91
CA GLU A 156 -18.75 -5.30 -7.66
C GLU A 156 -18.62 -4.09 -6.72
N GLN A 157 -19.54 -3.94 -5.76
CA GLN A 157 -19.49 -2.84 -4.78
C GLN A 157 -18.26 -2.91 -3.86
N VAL A 158 -17.81 -4.12 -3.52
CA VAL A 158 -16.56 -4.34 -2.77
C VAL A 158 -15.37 -3.86 -3.57
N LEU A 159 -15.28 -4.25 -4.85
CA LEU A 159 -14.19 -3.85 -5.73
C LEU A 159 -14.15 -2.34 -5.92
N ASP A 160 -15.31 -1.71 -6.14
CA ASP A 160 -15.43 -0.26 -6.27
C ASP A 160 -15.03 0.45 -4.98
N MET A 161 -15.47 -0.05 -3.82
CA MET A 161 -15.11 0.51 -2.52
C MET A 161 -13.60 0.47 -2.27
N ILE A 162 -12.97 -0.70 -2.46
CA ILE A 162 -11.53 -0.87 -2.19
C ILE A 162 -10.70 -0.08 -3.20
N SER A 163 -11.07 -0.08 -4.47
CA SER A 163 -10.41 0.71 -5.51
C SER A 163 -10.52 2.20 -5.23
N THR A 164 -11.69 2.66 -4.80
CA THR A 164 -11.92 4.05 -4.38
C THR A 164 -11.07 4.39 -3.17
N ALA A 165 -11.11 3.59 -2.11
CA ALA A 165 -10.36 3.86 -0.88
C ALA A 165 -8.84 3.93 -1.14
N THR A 166 -8.28 2.94 -1.82
CA THR A 166 -6.84 2.87 -2.08
C THR A 166 -6.37 3.91 -3.09
N GLY A 167 -7.11 4.11 -4.17
CA GLY A 167 -6.80 5.14 -5.17
C GLY A 167 -6.86 6.55 -4.60
N MET A 168 -7.90 6.86 -3.81
CA MET A 168 -8.04 8.16 -3.18
C MET A 168 -7.04 8.38 -2.06
N ALA A 169 -6.76 7.38 -1.22
CA ALA A 169 -5.71 7.49 -0.20
C ALA A 169 -4.36 7.82 -0.82
N GLY A 170 -3.98 7.12 -1.90
CA GLY A 170 -2.75 7.40 -2.64
C GLY A 170 -2.71 8.82 -3.20
N ALA A 171 -3.78 9.26 -3.87
CA ALA A 171 -3.86 10.61 -4.43
C ALA A 171 -3.84 11.71 -3.36
N LEU A 172 -4.65 11.56 -2.31
CA LEU A 172 -4.72 12.52 -1.20
C LEU A 172 -3.39 12.62 -0.46
N TRP A 173 -2.68 11.51 -0.29
CA TRP A 173 -1.36 11.51 0.32
C TRP A 173 -0.32 12.27 -0.53
N GLN A 174 -0.34 12.11 -1.86
CA GLN A 174 0.52 12.91 -2.75
C GLN A 174 0.21 14.42 -2.63
N MET A 175 -1.06 14.79 -2.47
CA MET A 175 -1.46 16.19 -2.31
C MET A 175 -1.12 16.75 -0.92
N ALA A 176 -1.20 15.92 0.12
CA ALA A 176 -0.92 16.28 1.51
C ALA A 176 0.57 16.38 1.84
N SER A 177 1.43 15.83 0.99
CA SER A 177 2.89 15.86 1.14
C SER A 177 3.57 16.76 0.09
N PRO A 178 3.20 18.05 -0.04
CA PRO A 178 3.89 18.95 -0.94
C PRO A 178 5.32 19.21 -0.42
N GLY A 179 6.27 19.41 -1.34
CA GLY A 179 7.63 19.82 -0.98
C GLY A 179 7.64 21.13 -0.18
N PRO A 180 8.72 21.44 0.57
CA PRO A 180 8.75 22.54 1.54
C PRO A 180 8.27 23.90 0.99
N ARG A 181 8.67 24.23 -0.25
CA ARG A 181 8.29 25.48 -0.93
C ARG A 181 6.80 25.62 -1.20
N LEU A 182 6.13 24.53 -1.56
CA LEU A 182 4.69 24.53 -1.82
C LEU A 182 3.90 24.58 -0.51
N ARG A 183 4.40 23.93 0.55
CA ARG A 183 3.80 24.00 1.88
C ARG A 183 3.80 25.43 2.43
N GLU A 184 4.90 26.15 2.27
CA GLU A 184 5.02 27.57 2.65
C GLU A 184 4.02 28.43 1.89
N LEU A 185 3.97 28.30 0.56
CA LEU A 185 3.01 29.01 -0.29
C LEU A 185 1.54 28.77 0.12
N TYR A 186 1.17 27.53 0.44
CA TYR A 186 -0.19 27.19 0.85
C TYR A 186 -0.54 27.73 2.25
N GLY A 187 0.45 27.91 3.12
CA GLY A 187 0.26 28.50 4.44
C GLY A 187 0.11 30.03 4.41
N ASP A 188 0.83 30.70 3.51
CA ASP A 188 0.91 32.16 3.47
C ASP A 188 -0.26 32.83 2.72
N ASP A 189 -0.91 32.14 1.78
CA ASP A 189 -2.05 32.66 1.03
C ASP A 189 -3.38 32.00 1.46
N PRO A 190 -4.27 32.73 2.17
CA PRO A 190 -5.55 32.18 2.62
C PRO A 190 -6.45 31.65 1.49
N ARG A 191 -6.28 32.13 0.26
CA ARG A 191 -7.03 31.63 -0.91
C ARG A 191 -6.62 30.21 -1.29
N LEU A 192 -5.41 29.81 -0.93
CA LEU A 192 -4.84 28.48 -1.19
C LEU A 192 -5.08 27.50 -0.04
N GLY A 193 -5.82 27.87 1.01
CA GLY A 193 -6.08 26.97 2.15
C GLY A 193 -6.72 25.63 1.77
N HIS A 194 -7.47 25.56 0.65
CA HIS A 194 -8.03 24.30 0.12
C HIS A 194 -6.98 23.32 -0.44
N ALA A 195 -5.79 23.82 -0.75
CA ALA A 195 -4.63 23.02 -1.15
C ALA A 195 -3.96 22.30 0.03
N ILE A 196 -4.27 22.71 1.27
CA ILE A 196 -3.90 21.96 2.48
C ILE A 196 -4.86 20.77 2.58
N VAL A 197 -4.31 19.57 2.38
CA VAL A 197 -5.10 18.33 2.38
C VAL A 197 -4.88 17.58 3.69
N GLU A 198 -5.95 17.44 4.47
CA GLU A 198 -6.01 16.45 5.54
C GLU A 198 -6.55 15.12 4.99
N VAL A 199 -5.70 14.10 4.98
CA VAL A 199 -6.01 12.82 4.31
C VAL A 199 -7.16 12.10 5.00
N GLU A 200 -7.07 11.85 6.31
CA GLU A 200 -8.06 11.07 7.04
C GLU A 200 -9.46 11.69 7.02
N PRO A 201 -9.67 12.98 7.39
CA PRO A 201 -11.02 13.54 7.44
C PRO A 201 -11.67 13.60 6.06
N ARG A 202 -10.88 13.86 5.01
CA ARG A 202 -11.37 13.93 3.63
C ARG A 202 -11.72 12.55 3.10
N LEU A 203 -10.83 11.57 3.29
CA LEU A 203 -11.06 10.19 2.87
C LEU A 203 -12.30 9.61 3.56
N ARG A 204 -12.44 9.78 4.88
CA ARG A 204 -13.60 9.31 5.64
C ARG A 204 -14.93 9.83 5.07
N ARG A 205 -15.02 11.14 4.78
CA ARG A 205 -16.25 11.73 4.22
C ARG A 205 -16.63 11.12 2.87
N ILE A 206 -15.63 10.90 2.01
CA ILE A 206 -15.86 10.39 0.66
C ILE A 206 -16.30 8.93 0.71
N LEU A 207 -15.62 8.11 1.52
CA LEU A 207 -15.96 6.71 1.71
C LEU A 207 -17.33 6.53 2.38
N ALA A 208 -17.67 7.37 3.36
CA ALA A 208 -18.99 7.32 3.99
C ALA A 208 -20.11 7.68 3.00
N ALA A 209 -19.90 8.67 2.14
CA ALA A 209 -20.84 9.04 1.09
C ALA A 209 -21.01 7.91 0.06
N PHE A 210 -19.89 7.32 -0.37
CA PHE A 210 -19.90 6.17 -1.28
C PHE A 210 -20.70 4.99 -0.70
N LEU A 211 -20.35 4.54 0.51
CA LEU A 211 -20.98 3.38 1.16
C LEU A 211 -22.47 3.62 1.48
N THR A 212 -22.84 4.85 1.82
CA THR A 212 -24.25 5.23 2.00
C THR A 212 -25.01 5.14 0.68
N GLY A 213 -24.41 5.63 -0.41
CA GLY A 213 -25.04 5.67 -1.73
C GLY A 213 -25.31 4.29 -2.33
N VAL A 214 -24.35 3.37 -2.22
CA VAL A 214 -24.47 2.02 -2.82
C VAL A 214 -25.44 1.09 -2.08
N ARG A 215 -25.84 1.43 -0.84
CA ARG A 215 -26.84 0.66 -0.07
C ARG A 215 -28.28 1.02 -0.38
N VAL A 216 -28.53 2.12 -1.08
CA VAL A 216 -29.88 2.46 -1.53
C VAL A 216 -30.21 1.53 -2.72
N PRO A 217 -31.28 0.72 -2.66
CA PRO A 217 -31.69 -0.08 -3.81
C PRO A 217 -31.84 0.85 -5.02
N ALA A 218 -31.28 0.46 -6.17
CA ALA A 218 -31.58 1.12 -7.43
C ALA A 218 -33.11 1.20 -7.58
N CYS A 219 -33.64 2.42 -7.60
CA CYS A 219 -35.07 2.67 -7.80
C CYS A 219 -35.53 2.17 -9.18
#